data_AF-A0A914DYU4-F1
#
_entry.id   AF-A0A914DYU4-F1
#
_cell.length_a   1.000
_cell.length_b   1.000
_cell.length_c   1.000
_cell.angle_alpha   90.00
_cell.angle_beta   90.00
_cell.angle_gamma   90.00
#
_symmetry.space_group_name_H-M   'P 1'
#
loop_
_entity.id
_entity.type
_entity.pdbx_description
1 polymer ?
#
loop_
_entity_poly.entity_id
_entity_poly.type
_entity_poly.pdbx_seq_one_letter_code
_entity_poly.pdbx_strand_id
1 'polypeptide(L)'
;MYSSKILRLLIFGLKFFLVAGCKLNSYSECCTLGTLAQCFEDCYYTATRDCPLLYRKVINILARNEEPSPILDGNSVEIEPKLTGLTVISNLMSNGQYYKQEKMCGTYESDFVPCIGKGEADKIFRGCCEQYVDRECLDLCHYETEEYKALLNLQKVHMEGCKLENISPILYCASQNRNNRKCCEYLNFDENDAGHCMRMCNPGRERINILKPEDLTCLANWNVLMYCHLSGLT
;
A
#
# COMPACT_ATOMS: atom_id res chain seq x y z
N MET A 1 21.13 -26.23 -9.67
CA MET A 1 20.11 -27.00 -8.93
C MET A 1 19.04 -26.04 -8.47
N TYR A 2 17.91 -25.98 -9.19
CA TYR A 2 16.80 -25.10 -8.85
C TYR A 2 16.15 -25.57 -7.54
N SER A 3 16.01 -24.64 -6.59
CA SER A 3 15.47 -24.91 -5.26
C SER A 3 13.99 -25.30 -5.34
N SER A 4 13.66 -26.45 -4.77
CA SER A 4 12.35 -27.12 -4.71
C SER A 4 11.20 -26.23 -4.17
N LYS A 5 11.48 -25.04 -3.63
CA LYS A 5 10.49 -24.08 -3.13
C LYS A 5 9.79 -23.26 -4.22
N ILE A 6 10.50 -22.91 -5.30
CA ILE A 6 9.90 -22.15 -6.44
C ILE A 6 8.91 -23.03 -7.21
N LEU A 7 9.20 -24.34 -7.31
CA LEU A 7 8.28 -25.30 -7.92
C LEU A 7 6.99 -25.49 -7.09
N ARG A 8 7.04 -25.30 -5.76
CA ARG A 8 5.84 -25.39 -4.88
C ARG A 8 4.98 -24.13 -4.86
N LEU A 9 5.58 -22.95 -5.01
CA LEU A 9 4.84 -21.69 -5.22
C LEU A 9 4.12 -21.69 -6.56
N LEU A 10 4.76 -22.21 -7.61
CA LEU A 10 4.10 -22.48 -8.88
C LEU A 10 3.00 -23.53 -8.71
N ILE A 11 3.17 -24.61 -7.90
CA ILE A 11 2.11 -25.63 -7.70
C ILE A 11 0.93 -25.11 -6.85
N PHE A 12 1.11 -24.18 -5.90
CA PHE A 12 -0.01 -23.61 -5.13
C PHE A 12 -0.73 -22.47 -5.87
N GLY A 13 0.01 -21.65 -6.63
CA GLY A 13 -0.60 -20.82 -7.67
C GLY A 13 -1.36 -21.69 -8.68
N LEU A 14 -0.72 -22.74 -9.22
CA LEU A 14 -1.34 -23.60 -10.23
C LEU A 14 -2.44 -24.54 -9.71
N LYS A 15 -2.56 -24.79 -8.41
CA LYS A 15 -3.71 -25.53 -7.86
C LYS A 15 -4.99 -24.70 -7.81
N PHE A 16 -4.91 -23.38 -7.90
CA PHE A 16 -6.06 -22.54 -8.26
C PHE A 16 -6.27 -22.43 -9.78
N PHE A 17 -5.26 -22.68 -10.61
CA PHE A 17 -5.36 -22.65 -12.08
C PHE A 17 -5.97 -23.92 -12.73
N LEU A 18 -6.46 -24.89 -11.96
CA LEU A 18 -7.21 -26.03 -12.51
C LEU A 18 -8.70 -25.98 -12.21
N VAL A 19 -9.25 -24.80 -11.98
CA VAL A 19 -10.70 -24.61 -11.92
C VAL A 19 -11.11 -23.76 -13.12
N ALA A 20 -12.11 -24.27 -13.85
CA ALA A 20 -12.69 -23.69 -15.06
C ALA A 20 -12.71 -22.16 -15.05
N GLY A 21 -12.34 -21.55 -16.18
CA GLY A 21 -12.36 -20.09 -16.36
C GLY A 21 -13.62 -19.46 -15.78
N CYS A 22 -13.45 -18.34 -15.09
CA CYS A 22 -14.54 -17.66 -14.41
C CYS A 22 -15.69 -17.39 -15.40
N LYS A 23 -16.88 -17.95 -15.14
CA LYS A 23 -18.10 -17.70 -15.90
C LYS A 23 -19.11 -17.03 -14.99
N LEU A 24 -19.13 -15.71 -15.03
CA LEU A 24 -20.17 -14.89 -14.39
C LEU A 24 -21.29 -14.67 -15.39
N ASN A 25 -22.54 -14.89 -14.98
CA ASN A 25 -23.68 -14.43 -15.79
C ASN A 25 -24.06 -12.97 -15.45
N SER A 26 -23.67 -12.51 -14.27
CA SER A 26 -23.87 -11.13 -13.79
C SER A 26 -22.86 -10.79 -12.71
N TYR A 27 -22.41 -9.53 -12.66
CA TYR A 27 -21.54 -9.03 -11.60
C TYR A 27 -22.16 -9.09 -10.19
N SER A 28 -23.50 -9.16 -10.08
CA SER A 28 -24.18 -9.38 -8.79
C SER A 28 -23.79 -10.72 -8.13
N GLU A 29 -23.31 -11.69 -8.91
CA GLU A 29 -22.86 -13.01 -8.41
C GLU A 29 -21.54 -12.91 -7.63
N CYS A 30 -20.80 -11.80 -7.78
CA CYS A 30 -19.56 -11.52 -7.06
C CYS A 30 -19.73 -11.35 -5.55
N CYS A 31 -20.96 -11.19 -5.08
CA CYS A 31 -21.27 -11.04 -3.66
C CYS A 31 -21.56 -12.35 -2.93
N THR A 32 -20.89 -13.43 -3.34
CA THR A 32 -20.86 -14.69 -2.59
C THR A 32 -19.42 -15.13 -2.34
N LEU A 33 -19.19 -15.81 -1.20
CA LEU A 33 -17.85 -16.22 -0.78
C LEU A 33 -17.18 -17.13 -1.82
N GLY A 34 -17.95 -18.07 -2.37
CA GLY A 34 -17.48 -19.02 -3.38
C GLY A 34 -17.11 -18.33 -4.69
N THR A 35 -18.00 -17.48 -5.21
CA THR A 35 -17.74 -16.78 -6.48
C THR A 35 -16.58 -15.80 -6.34
N LEU A 36 -16.51 -15.01 -5.27
CA LEU A 36 -15.40 -14.06 -5.07
C LEU A 36 -14.05 -14.78 -4.91
N ALA A 37 -14.01 -15.93 -4.24
CA ALA A 37 -12.77 -16.70 -4.12
C ALA A 37 -12.33 -17.36 -5.45
N GLN A 38 -13.29 -17.76 -6.29
CA GLN A 38 -13.01 -18.43 -7.56
C GLN A 38 -12.76 -17.45 -8.72
N CYS A 39 -13.37 -16.27 -8.66
CA CYS A 39 -13.36 -15.24 -9.71
C CYS A 39 -12.75 -13.94 -9.19
N PHE A 40 -11.73 -14.01 -8.34
CA PHE A 40 -11.24 -12.85 -7.58
C PHE A 40 -10.95 -11.63 -8.46
N GLU A 41 -10.19 -11.81 -9.55
CA GLU A 41 -9.85 -10.73 -10.48
C GLU A 41 -11.09 -10.10 -11.14
N ASP A 42 -12.03 -10.93 -11.66
CA ASP A 42 -13.23 -10.46 -12.35
C ASP A 42 -14.29 -9.86 -11.40
N CYS A 43 -14.26 -10.28 -10.14
CA CYS A 43 -15.20 -9.86 -9.11
C CYS A 43 -14.65 -8.79 -8.16
N TYR A 44 -13.35 -8.48 -8.22
CA TYR A 44 -12.67 -7.58 -7.31
C TYR A 44 -13.40 -6.23 -7.20
N TYR A 45 -13.66 -5.57 -8.33
CA TYR A 45 -14.28 -4.25 -8.37
C TYR A 45 -15.74 -4.27 -7.87
N THR A 46 -16.50 -5.29 -8.26
CA THR A 46 -17.91 -5.39 -7.84
C THR A 46 -18.02 -5.75 -6.37
N ALA A 47 -17.18 -6.67 -5.88
CA ALA A 47 -17.24 -7.11 -4.50
C ALA A 47 -16.75 -6.05 -3.51
N THR A 48 -15.75 -5.25 -3.88
CA THR A 48 -15.27 -4.12 -3.08
C THR A 48 -16.32 -3.02 -2.97
N ARG A 49 -17.09 -2.75 -4.04
CA ARG A 49 -18.12 -1.71 -4.06
C ARG A 49 -19.45 -2.17 -3.44
N ASP A 50 -19.95 -3.33 -3.84
CA ASP A 50 -21.35 -3.73 -3.61
C ASP A 50 -21.50 -4.70 -2.41
N CYS A 51 -20.41 -5.31 -1.93
CA CYS A 51 -20.42 -6.19 -0.76
C CYS A 51 -19.11 -6.16 0.06
N PRO A 52 -18.74 -4.99 0.62
CA PRO A 52 -17.45 -4.75 1.28
C PRO A 52 -17.19 -5.63 2.50
N LEU A 53 -18.24 -6.03 3.25
CA LEU A 53 -18.11 -6.94 4.40
C LEU A 53 -17.69 -8.36 3.98
N LEU A 54 -18.17 -8.82 2.84
CA LEU A 54 -17.79 -10.13 2.29
C LEU A 54 -16.37 -10.09 1.75
N TYR A 55 -16.01 -9.03 1.02
CA TYR A 55 -14.65 -8.81 0.54
C TYR A 55 -13.65 -8.81 1.71
N ARG A 56 -13.93 -8.04 2.77
CA ARG A 56 -13.09 -8.01 3.98
C ARG A 56 -12.98 -9.39 4.64
N LYS A 57 -14.06 -10.18 4.65
CA LYS A 57 -14.06 -11.54 5.17
C LYS A 57 -13.16 -12.48 4.35
N VAL A 58 -13.16 -12.36 3.01
CA VAL A 58 -12.29 -13.12 2.11
C VAL A 58 -10.83 -12.77 2.34
N ILE A 59 -10.49 -11.47 2.34
CA ILE A 59 -9.11 -11.02 2.58
C ILE A 59 -8.60 -11.53 3.94
N ASN A 60 -9.42 -11.47 4.98
CA ASN A 60 -9.07 -12.01 6.30
C ASN A 60 -8.93 -13.55 6.33
N ILE A 61 -9.59 -14.28 5.43
CA ILE A 61 -9.43 -15.74 5.29
C ILE A 61 -8.13 -16.03 4.53
N LEU A 62 -7.84 -15.31 3.45
CA LEU A 62 -6.61 -15.43 2.69
C LEU A 62 -5.38 -15.12 3.57
N ALA A 63 -5.45 -14.06 4.37
CA ALA A 63 -4.40 -13.67 5.31
C ALA A 63 -4.17 -14.67 6.46
N ARG A 64 -5.14 -15.55 6.76
CA ARG A 64 -5.03 -16.56 7.83
C ARG A 64 -4.45 -17.90 7.38
N ASN A 65 -4.29 -18.11 6.07
CA ASN A 65 -3.74 -19.34 5.50
C ASN A 65 -2.24 -19.27 5.19
N GLU A 66 -1.55 -18.20 5.60
CA GLU A 66 -0.09 -18.19 5.69
C GLU A 66 0.33 -18.97 6.95
N GLU A 67 0.71 -20.25 6.80
CA GLU A 67 1.33 -20.99 7.90
C GLU A 67 2.69 -20.36 8.26
N PRO A 68 2.99 -20.13 9.55
CA PRO A 68 4.31 -19.71 9.96
C PRO A 68 5.33 -20.82 9.65
N SER A 69 6.47 -20.44 9.07
CA SER A 69 7.59 -21.36 8.82
C SER A 69 8.07 -22.01 10.14
N PRO A 70 8.48 -23.29 10.14
CA PRO A 70 8.90 -23.97 11.36
C PRO A 70 10.24 -23.40 11.86
N ILE A 71 10.24 -22.83 13.06
CA ILE A 71 11.45 -22.43 13.80
C ILE A 71 11.88 -23.62 14.65
N LEU A 72 13.13 -24.06 14.46
CA LEU A 72 13.80 -25.01 15.34
C LEU A 72 14.21 -24.32 16.64
N ASP A 73 13.85 -24.97 17.74
CA ASP A 73 14.40 -24.94 19.10
C ASP A 73 14.52 -23.60 19.86
N GLY A 74 13.61 -23.46 20.84
CA GLY A 74 14.03 -23.49 22.25
C GLY A 74 14.67 -22.24 22.83
N ASN A 75 13.86 -21.23 23.12
CA ASN A 75 13.69 -20.67 24.47
C ASN A 75 12.73 -19.47 24.40
N SER A 76 11.82 -19.43 25.36
CA SER A 76 10.70 -18.48 25.50
C SER A 76 11.11 -17.02 25.36
N VAL A 77 10.70 -16.41 24.24
CA VAL A 77 10.51 -14.96 24.10
C VAL A 77 9.05 -14.79 23.71
N GLU A 78 8.31 -13.97 24.45
CA GLU A 78 6.96 -13.54 24.07
C GLU A 78 7.05 -12.89 22.68
N ILE A 79 6.50 -13.58 21.68
CA ILE A 79 6.43 -13.06 20.31
C ILE A 79 5.21 -12.14 20.26
N GLU A 80 5.44 -10.84 20.39
CA GLU A 80 4.47 -9.86 19.91
C GLU A 80 4.21 -10.15 18.42
N PRO A 81 2.95 -10.24 17.98
CA PRO A 81 2.64 -10.55 16.59
C PRO A 81 3.22 -9.46 15.69
N LYS A 82 4.18 -9.84 14.83
CA LYS A 82 4.70 -8.99 13.74
C LYS A 82 3.53 -8.60 12.85
N LEU A 83 3.01 -7.41 13.10
CA LEU A 83 1.85 -6.84 12.45
C LEU A 83 2.28 -6.35 11.07
N THR A 84 1.67 -6.87 10.00
CA THR A 84 1.86 -6.36 8.65
C THR A 84 1.45 -4.89 8.59
N GLY A 85 2.11 -4.09 7.75
CA GLY A 85 1.92 -2.63 7.66
C GLY A 85 0.45 -2.17 7.52
N LEU A 86 -0.41 -3.04 6.95
CA LEU A 86 -1.87 -2.87 6.88
C LEU A 86 -2.54 -2.62 8.24
N THR A 87 -2.12 -3.31 9.28
CA THR A 87 -2.83 -3.29 10.58
C THR A 87 -2.36 -2.12 11.45
N VAL A 88 -1.13 -1.64 11.24
CA VAL A 88 -0.54 -0.51 11.97
C VAL A 88 -1.28 0.79 11.61
N ILE A 89 -1.47 1.07 10.32
CA ILE A 89 -2.07 2.35 9.88
C ILE A 89 -3.55 2.47 10.29
N SER A 90 -4.33 1.39 10.16
CA SER A 90 -5.74 1.35 10.57
C SER A 90 -5.92 1.60 12.07
N ASN A 91 -5.02 1.09 12.92
CA ASN A 91 -5.10 1.25 14.37
C ASN A 91 -4.58 2.61 14.85
N LEU A 92 -3.56 3.19 14.20
CA LEU A 92 -3.01 4.51 14.56
C LEU A 92 -3.98 5.66 14.23
N MET A 93 -4.79 5.51 13.18
CA MET A 93 -5.65 6.59 12.67
C MET A 93 -7.10 6.57 13.20
N SER A 94 -7.53 5.47 13.82
CA SER A 94 -8.92 5.29 14.28
C SER A 94 -9.23 5.92 15.65
N ASN A 95 -8.20 6.28 16.43
CA ASN A 95 -8.38 6.96 17.71
C ASN A 95 -8.03 8.44 17.55
N GLY A 96 -9.05 9.28 17.33
CA GLY A 96 -8.99 10.75 17.30
C GLY A 96 -8.62 11.40 18.64
N GLN A 97 -7.66 10.83 19.36
CA GLN A 97 -7.01 11.42 20.51
C GLN A 97 -5.50 11.38 20.25
N TYR A 98 -4.99 12.43 19.60
CA TYR A 98 -3.60 12.83 19.71
C TYR A 98 -3.30 13.04 21.20
N TYR A 99 -2.91 11.98 21.89
CA TYR A 99 -2.32 12.14 23.20
C TYR A 99 -1.03 12.89 22.97
N LYS A 100 -0.95 14.02 23.64
CA LYS A 100 0.20 14.90 23.79
C LYS A 100 1.41 14.11 24.32
N GLN A 101 2.02 13.26 23.50
CA GLN A 101 3.44 12.94 23.61
C GLN A 101 4.16 14.14 23.02
N GLU A 102 4.30 15.19 23.84
CA GLU A 102 5.21 16.30 23.57
C GLU A 102 6.63 15.72 23.39
N LYS A 103 7.02 15.44 22.14
CA LYS A 103 8.31 15.76 21.49
C LYS A 103 8.82 14.75 20.45
N MET A 104 8.15 13.64 20.20
CA MET A 104 8.62 12.67 19.18
C MET A 104 7.49 12.38 18.19
N CYS A 105 7.61 12.94 16.99
CA CYS A 105 6.75 12.71 15.83
C CYS A 105 7.70 12.56 14.62
N GLY A 106 7.28 11.84 13.59
CA GLY A 106 8.11 11.54 12.41
C GLY A 106 9.33 10.64 12.71
N THR A 107 9.34 9.98 13.86
CA THR A 107 10.48 9.17 14.36
C THR A 107 10.07 7.72 14.58
N TYR A 108 11.06 6.83 14.72
CA TYR A 108 10.82 5.41 15.01
C TYR A 108 10.06 5.22 16.33
N GLU A 109 10.44 5.97 17.37
CA GLU A 109 9.84 5.93 18.71
C GLU A 109 8.36 6.36 18.74
N SER A 110 7.91 7.03 17.68
CA SER A 110 6.54 7.52 17.54
C SER A 110 5.77 6.76 16.47
N ASP A 111 6.27 5.60 16.02
CA ASP A 111 5.72 4.87 14.85
C ASP A 111 5.57 5.76 13.62
N PHE A 112 6.45 6.74 13.48
CA PHE A 112 6.41 7.79 12.47
C PHE A 112 5.08 8.57 12.41
N VAL A 113 4.35 8.69 13.52
CA VAL A 113 3.17 9.58 13.58
C VAL A 113 3.54 10.99 13.08
N PRO A 114 2.80 11.58 12.11
CA PRO A 114 3.16 12.88 11.52
C PRO A 114 3.25 14.02 12.53
N CYS A 115 4.11 15.01 12.28
CA CYS A 115 4.20 16.19 13.15
C CYS A 115 3.14 17.26 12.87
N ILE A 116 2.57 17.25 11.66
CA ILE A 116 1.55 18.20 11.23
C ILE A 116 0.26 17.47 10.87
N GLY A 117 -0.87 18.18 11.00
CA GLY A 117 -2.17 17.63 10.66
C GLY A 117 -2.31 17.40 9.15
N LYS A 118 -2.95 16.29 8.76
CA LYS A 118 -3.19 15.92 7.35
C LYS A 118 -3.76 17.06 6.51
N GLY A 119 -4.75 17.80 7.01
CA GLY A 119 -5.38 18.88 6.24
C GLY A 119 -4.48 20.09 5.98
N GLU A 120 -3.47 20.33 6.83
CA GLU A 120 -2.43 21.34 6.56
C GLU A 120 -1.41 20.80 5.55
N ALA A 121 -0.98 19.55 5.74
CA ALA A 121 -0.09 18.86 4.82
C ALA A 121 -0.66 18.79 3.39
N ASP A 122 -1.95 18.47 3.25
CA ASP A 122 -2.66 18.41 1.96
C ASP A 122 -2.61 19.76 1.23
N LYS A 123 -2.69 20.89 1.94
CA LYS A 123 -2.57 22.23 1.32
C LYS A 123 -1.17 22.47 0.77
N ILE A 124 -0.13 22.09 1.53
CA ILE A 124 1.27 22.22 1.11
C ILE A 124 1.52 21.33 -0.12
N PHE A 125 1.08 20.08 -0.05
CA PHE A 125 1.23 19.10 -1.12
C PHE A 125 0.52 19.57 -2.40
N ARG A 126 -0.75 19.96 -2.29
CA ARG A 126 -1.54 20.48 -3.41
C ARG A 126 -0.92 21.72 -4.04
N GLY A 127 -0.48 22.69 -3.24
CA GLY A 127 0.15 23.91 -3.74
C GLY A 127 1.47 23.67 -4.47
N CYS A 128 2.22 22.63 -4.11
CA CYS A 128 3.37 22.19 -4.89
C CYS A 128 2.95 21.55 -6.21
N CYS A 129 1.98 20.63 -6.20
CA CYS A 129 1.52 19.95 -7.41
C CYS A 129 0.97 20.92 -8.46
N GLU A 130 0.25 21.97 -8.06
CA GLU A 130 -0.29 22.97 -8.99
C GLU A 130 0.78 23.69 -9.82
N GLN A 131 2.06 23.58 -9.45
CA GLN A 131 3.20 24.15 -10.19
C GLN A 131 3.91 23.14 -11.11
N TYR A 132 3.88 21.84 -10.78
CA TYR A 132 4.77 20.83 -11.37
C TYR A 132 4.05 19.60 -11.92
N VAL A 133 2.75 19.47 -11.69
CA VAL A 133 1.95 18.28 -12.02
C VAL A 133 0.81 18.68 -12.94
N ASP A 134 0.56 17.86 -13.96
CA ASP A 134 -0.52 18.06 -14.93
C ASP A 134 -1.90 18.01 -14.25
N ARG A 135 -2.88 18.72 -14.83
CA ARG A 135 -4.20 18.95 -14.21
C ARG A 135 -4.93 17.64 -13.92
N GLU A 136 -4.88 16.68 -14.83
CA GLU A 136 -5.49 15.36 -14.72
C GLU A 136 -4.92 14.51 -13.58
N CYS A 137 -3.77 14.88 -13.04
CA CYS A 137 -3.10 14.16 -11.96
C CYS A 137 -3.26 14.82 -10.58
N LEU A 138 -3.88 16.01 -10.50
CA LEU A 138 -3.99 16.79 -9.25
C LEU A 138 -4.85 16.11 -8.17
N ASP A 139 -5.69 15.15 -8.56
CA ASP A 139 -6.48 14.32 -7.64
C ASP A 139 -5.61 13.31 -6.86
N LEU A 140 -4.32 13.14 -7.20
CA LEU A 140 -3.36 12.39 -6.37
C LEU A 140 -2.63 13.26 -5.35
N CYS A 141 -2.83 14.58 -5.38
CA CYS A 141 -2.08 15.55 -4.57
C CYS A 141 -2.73 15.83 -3.22
N HIS A 142 -3.06 14.76 -2.53
CA HIS A 142 -3.44 14.72 -1.11
C HIS A 142 -2.86 13.43 -0.52
N TYR A 143 -2.56 13.45 0.77
CA TYR A 143 -2.13 12.25 1.46
C TYR A 143 -3.34 11.32 1.59
N GLU A 144 -3.22 10.11 1.07
CA GLU A 144 -4.20 9.04 1.32
C GLU A 144 -3.45 7.87 1.96
N THR A 145 -3.74 7.63 3.24
CA THR A 145 -3.06 6.61 4.05
C THR A 145 -3.92 5.37 4.23
N GLU A 146 -5.19 5.40 3.84
CA GLU A 146 -6.03 4.22 3.79
C GLU A 146 -5.79 3.46 2.48
N GLU A 147 -5.31 2.23 2.57
CA GLU A 147 -4.95 1.38 1.42
C GLU A 147 -6.02 1.33 0.33
N TYR A 148 -7.28 1.06 0.71
CA TYR A 148 -8.37 0.92 -0.27
C TYR A 148 -8.62 2.24 -1.03
N LYS A 149 -8.56 3.39 -0.34
CA LYS A 149 -8.78 4.70 -0.95
C LYS A 149 -7.60 5.08 -1.83
N ALA A 150 -6.38 4.74 -1.40
CA ALA A 150 -5.17 4.97 -2.17
C ALA A 150 -5.22 4.22 -3.51
N LEU A 151 -5.56 2.93 -3.49
CA LEU A 151 -5.73 2.12 -4.70
C LEU A 151 -6.85 2.66 -5.60
N LEU A 152 -7.99 3.04 -5.03
CA LEU A 152 -9.11 3.61 -5.78
C LEU A 152 -8.72 4.93 -6.47
N ASN A 153 -7.98 5.80 -5.77
CA ASN A 153 -7.53 7.07 -6.33
C ASN A 153 -6.53 6.86 -7.47
N LEU A 154 -5.56 5.95 -7.31
CA LEU A 154 -4.63 5.59 -8.38
C LEU A 154 -5.35 5.07 -9.62
N GLN A 155 -6.34 4.19 -9.44
CA GLN A 155 -7.13 3.66 -10.56
C GLN A 155 -7.97 4.74 -11.24
N LYS A 156 -8.65 5.59 -10.46
CA LYS A 156 -9.46 6.70 -10.98
C LYS A 156 -8.61 7.62 -11.85
N VAL A 157 -7.48 8.06 -11.31
CA VAL A 157 -6.60 9.03 -11.96
C VAL A 157 -5.93 8.42 -13.20
N HIS A 158 -5.62 7.12 -13.17
CA HIS A 158 -5.18 6.40 -14.37
C HIS A 158 -6.25 6.41 -15.48
N MET A 159 -7.52 6.13 -15.14
CA MET A 159 -8.63 6.18 -16.11
C MET A 159 -8.90 7.60 -16.64
N GLU A 160 -8.65 8.62 -15.83
CA GLU A 160 -8.78 10.03 -16.21
C GLU A 160 -7.60 10.56 -17.03
N GLY A 161 -6.61 9.71 -17.36
CA GLY A 161 -5.55 10.00 -18.32
C GLY A 161 -4.26 10.51 -17.71
N CYS A 162 -4.08 10.43 -16.38
CA CYS A 162 -2.84 10.82 -15.74
C CYS A 162 -1.66 9.95 -16.20
N LYS A 163 -0.65 10.61 -16.77
CA LYS A 163 0.56 9.96 -17.25
C LYS A 163 1.46 9.56 -16.09
N LEU A 164 2.09 8.39 -16.20
CA LEU A 164 3.06 7.91 -15.20
C LEU A 164 4.25 8.87 -14.97
N GLU A 165 4.57 9.70 -15.96
CA GLU A 165 5.58 10.76 -15.87
C GLU A 165 5.28 11.76 -14.73
N ASN A 166 4.01 11.97 -14.38
CA ASN A 166 3.61 12.85 -13.28
C ASN A 166 3.82 12.24 -11.90
N ILE A 167 4.03 10.93 -11.78
CA ILE A 167 4.20 10.31 -10.46
C ILE A 167 5.49 10.78 -9.78
N SER A 168 6.57 11.01 -10.53
CA SER A 168 7.80 11.56 -9.94
C SER A 168 7.61 12.96 -9.34
N PRO A 169 7.08 13.97 -10.05
CA PRO A 169 6.80 15.27 -9.45
C PRO A 169 5.77 15.19 -8.32
N ILE A 170 4.79 14.27 -8.37
CA ILE A 170 3.87 14.01 -7.25
C ILE A 170 4.65 13.54 -6.00
N LEU A 171 5.50 12.51 -6.12
CA LEU A 171 6.31 12.01 -5.00
C LEU A 171 7.29 13.08 -4.49
N TYR A 172 7.87 13.87 -5.38
CA TYR A 172 8.71 15.01 -5.02
C TYR A 172 7.93 16.01 -4.15
N CYS A 173 6.72 16.40 -4.57
CA CYS A 173 5.86 17.30 -3.83
C CYS A 173 5.36 16.70 -2.51
N ALA A 174 4.97 15.42 -2.49
CA ALA A 174 4.53 14.73 -1.28
C ALA A 174 5.66 14.66 -0.24
N SER A 175 6.88 14.34 -0.66
CA SER A 175 8.02 14.22 0.25
C SER A 175 8.58 15.57 0.72
N GLN A 176 8.23 16.67 0.06
CA GLN A 176 8.89 17.99 0.23
C GLN A 176 10.43 17.86 0.19
N ASN A 177 10.94 17.02 -0.71
CA ASN A 177 12.37 16.73 -0.87
C ASN A 177 13.04 16.09 0.37
N ARG A 178 12.27 15.46 1.26
CA ARG A 178 12.78 14.79 2.48
C ARG A 178 13.10 13.31 2.22
N ASN A 179 14.04 12.79 3.01
CA ASN A 179 14.42 11.38 2.97
C ASN A 179 13.61 10.58 3.99
N ASN A 180 12.67 9.78 3.51
CA ASN A 180 11.74 9.01 4.34
C ASN A 180 12.05 7.51 4.37
N ARG A 181 13.27 7.10 3.96
CA ARG A 181 13.68 5.70 3.89
C ARG A 181 13.49 4.94 5.20
N LYS A 182 13.81 5.56 6.34
CA LYS A 182 13.64 4.93 7.66
C LYS A 182 12.19 4.54 7.95
N CYS A 183 11.22 5.36 7.52
CA CYS A 183 9.81 5.03 7.65
C CYS A 183 9.42 3.89 6.70
N CYS A 184 9.88 3.95 5.45
CA CYS A 184 9.61 2.88 4.49
C CYS A 184 10.21 1.53 4.92
N GLU A 185 11.42 1.53 5.48
CA GLU A 185 12.06 0.36 6.08
C GLU A 185 11.24 -0.16 7.26
N TYR A 186 10.80 0.74 8.15
CA TYR A 186 9.96 0.39 9.30
C TYR A 186 8.65 -0.29 8.88
N LEU A 187 8.03 0.16 7.79
CA LEU A 187 6.78 -0.39 7.26
C LEU A 187 6.97 -1.51 6.22
N ASN A 188 8.19 -2.00 6.02
CA ASN A 188 8.53 -3.05 5.05
C ASN A 188 8.05 -2.75 3.61
N PHE A 189 8.15 -1.50 3.18
CA PHE A 189 7.65 -1.04 1.88
C PHE A 189 8.22 -1.80 0.66
N ASP A 190 9.40 -2.39 0.81
CA ASP A 190 10.19 -2.99 -0.27
C ASP A 190 10.57 -4.46 0.02
N GLU A 191 9.78 -5.14 0.88
CA GLU A 191 10.07 -6.49 1.38
C GLU A 191 10.38 -7.52 0.28
N ASN A 192 9.74 -7.39 -0.89
CA ASN A 192 9.84 -8.35 -1.99
C ASN A 192 10.58 -7.83 -3.22
N ASP A 193 10.96 -6.54 -3.23
CA ASP A 193 11.43 -5.84 -4.44
C ASP A 193 12.93 -5.49 -4.38
N ALA A 194 13.67 -6.05 -3.40
CA ALA A 194 15.14 -6.08 -3.34
C ALA A 194 15.84 -4.71 -3.46
N GLY A 195 15.25 -3.65 -2.91
CA GLY A 195 15.77 -2.29 -2.94
C GLY A 195 15.08 -1.39 -3.96
N HIS A 196 14.28 -1.94 -4.87
CA HIS A 196 13.79 -1.24 -6.05
C HIS A 196 12.83 -0.10 -5.68
N CYS A 197 11.91 -0.33 -4.74
CA CYS A 197 10.90 0.65 -4.38
C CYS A 197 11.47 1.75 -3.48
N MET A 198 12.55 1.49 -2.75
CA MET A 198 13.17 2.42 -1.79
C MET A 198 13.64 3.76 -2.37
N ARG A 199 13.74 3.87 -3.70
CA ARG A 199 13.97 5.15 -4.39
C ARG A 199 12.79 6.11 -4.27
N MET A 200 11.55 5.60 -4.20
CA MET A 200 10.32 6.39 -4.00
C MET A 200 10.25 7.03 -2.61
N CYS A 201 10.96 6.49 -1.63
CA CYS A 201 11.02 7.04 -0.27
C CYS A 201 11.96 8.26 -0.14
N ASN A 202 12.79 8.52 -1.15
CA ASN A 202 13.71 9.66 -1.20
C ASN A 202 13.81 10.23 -2.63
N PRO A 203 12.69 10.72 -3.19
CA PRO A 203 12.61 11.10 -4.60
C PRO A 203 13.52 12.29 -4.93
N GLY A 204 13.81 13.12 -3.92
CA GLY A 204 14.70 14.28 -4.00
C GLY A 204 16.15 13.97 -4.40
N ARG A 205 16.71 12.88 -3.86
CA ARG A 205 18.09 12.45 -4.19
C ARG A 205 18.14 11.46 -5.34
N GLU A 206 17.17 10.56 -5.41
CA GLU A 206 17.20 9.41 -6.32
C GLU A 206 16.73 9.74 -7.74
N ARG A 207 16.19 10.95 -7.98
CA ARG A 207 15.73 11.47 -9.29
C ARG A 207 15.00 10.41 -10.10
N ILE A 208 13.73 10.19 -9.75
CA ILE A 208 12.84 9.22 -10.40
C ILE A 208 12.38 9.79 -11.74
N ASN A 209 13.29 10.09 -12.67
CA ASN A 209 12.94 10.88 -13.86
C ASN A 209 11.89 10.20 -14.75
N ILE A 210 11.84 8.87 -14.75
CA ILE A 210 10.86 8.08 -15.51
C ILE A 210 10.52 6.84 -14.68
N LEU A 211 9.23 6.58 -14.46
CA LEU A 211 8.76 5.29 -13.97
C LEU A 211 8.76 4.27 -15.10
N LYS A 212 9.33 3.10 -14.83
CA LYS A 212 9.25 1.91 -15.68
C LYS A 212 8.06 1.05 -15.26
N PRO A 213 7.63 0.10 -16.11
CA PRO A 213 6.57 -0.84 -15.74
C PRO A 213 6.86 -1.61 -14.45
N GLU A 214 8.13 -1.93 -14.18
CA GLU A 214 8.55 -2.60 -12.95
C GLU A 214 8.31 -1.76 -11.69
N ASP A 215 8.23 -0.43 -11.83
CA ASP A 215 7.99 0.47 -10.71
C ASP A 215 6.51 0.52 -10.29
N LEU A 216 5.61 -0.05 -11.10
CA LEU A 216 4.18 -0.06 -10.81
C LEU A 216 3.82 -0.91 -9.60
N THR A 217 4.59 -1.97 -9.32
CA THR A 217 4.40 -2.78 -8.10
C THR A 217 4.63 -1.95 -6.84
N CYS A 218 5.57 -0.99 -6.88
CA CYS A 218 5.79 -0.07 -5.77
C CYS A 218 4.58 0.84 -5.50
N LEU A 219 3.83 1.20 -6.55
CA LEU A 219 2.64 2.05 -6.43
C LEU A 219 1.45 1.31 -5.80
N ALA A 220 1.45 -0.03 -5.76
CA ALA A 220 0.43 -0.79 -5.03
C ALA A 220 0.40 -0.46 -3.54
N ASN A 221 1.56 -0.05 -2.98
CA ASN A 221 1.70 0.39 -1.59
C ASN A 221 1.70 1.93 -1.45
N TRP A 222 0.93 2.63 -2.30
CA TRP A 222 0.85 4.10 -2.30
C TRP A 222 0.51 4.70 -0.94
N ASN A 223 -0.36 4.04 -0.17
CA ASN A 223 -0.72 4.46 1.17
C ASN A 223 0.49 4.50 2.13
N VAL A 224 1.41 3.54 2.02
CA VAL A 224 2.64 3.48 2.81
C VAL A 224 3.57 4.64 2.42
N LEU A 225 3.73 4.90 1.12
CA LEU A 225 4.50 6.06 0.64
C LEU A 225 3.91 7.38 1.14
N MET A 226 2.59 7.56 1.01
CA MET A 226 1.92 8.78 1.48
C MET A 226 2.04 8.94 2.98
N TYR A 227 1.88 7.87 3.77
CA TYR A 227 2.12 7.91 5.21
C TYR A 227 3.54 8.39 5.50
N CYS A 228 4.55 7.73 4.95
CA CYS A 228 5.94 8.07 5.23
C CYS A 228 6.35 9.47 4.75
N HIS A 229 5.79 9.95 3.65
CA HIS A 229 5.99 11.32 3.19
C HIS A 229 5.34 12.34 4.11
N LEU A 230 4.12 12.07 4.59
CA LEU A 230 3.43 12.89 5.58
C LEU A 230 4.19 12.92 6.92
N SER A 231 4.64 11.76 7.38
CA SER A 231 5.46 11.59 8.59
C SER A 231 6.76 12.37 8.54
N GLY A 232 7.32 12.52 7.34
CA GLY A 232 8.54 13.27 7.12
C GLY A 232 8.36 14.77 7.32
N LEU A 233 7.15 15.32 7.29
CA LEU A 233 6.90 16.75 7.42
C LEU A 233 7.01 17.20 8.89
N THR A 234 7.83 18.21 9.13
CA THR A 234 8.11 18.84 10.44
C THR A 234 8.09 20.34 10.30
#